data_AF-A0A7Y2ATY9-F1
#
_entry.id   AF-A0A7Y2ATY9-F1
#
_cell.length_a   1.000
_cell.length_b   1.000
_cell.length_c   1.000
_cell.angle_alpha   90.00
_cell.angle_beta   90.00
_cell.angle_gamma   90.00
#
_symmetry.space_group_name_H-M   'P 1'
#
loop_
_entity.id
_entity.type
_entity.pdbx_description
1 polymer ?
#
loop_
_entity_poly.entity_id
_entity_poly.type
_entity_poly.pdbx_seq_one_letter_code
_entity_poly.pdbx_strand_id
1 'polypeptide(L)'
;MMYNSNNNFALIIGVGGDQIEYTVNDAKMLHKNLTDKKLIGYAADNVILRTEEQATRKGILDAFDELQGKTDEDSTILLYYSGHGGKYSNKHKFFLQPSDMTADNVEETMITASELKEKINALPSSKLVLFLDCCHAEGLVQSGIQGLYGMAQKLNDDQGIWIMASCQDNEKSYGTGDHSFFTQALLDVLAGRHVRPFTDPEVSMMDVVEYIFTEVPKMASNCVDENDNEIVQTPYFKTQMSENLILSHFPANAQDHERIIEELEPNQEALDEDSFIRLVKSMEAVGRVEDAINALNKNKQTKSDPDLMETLGDLYRNHYIKNRLQKEGEEALEIYKKAYELAVNTEDEEQVFTNAVKIAFMLAKLDLNKKEMREYALLAMTAADKYVYDSVPKFVTMAEASIYLGDLEGSKKHYAVVDDKSGIRFKMKCYERAVLIYNTLFDPRNAKDPFLLFLEETLLT
;
A
#
# COMPACT_ATOMS: atom_id res chain seq x y z
N MET A 1 7.47 -15.27 10.76
CA MET A 1 8.93 -15.12 10.55
C MET A 1 9.34 -13.83 11.24
N MET A 2 10.46 -13.83 11.97
CA MET A 2 11.03 -12.59 12.51
C MET A 2 11.35 -11.64 11.35
N TYR A 3 10.95 -10.37 11.47
CA TYR A 3 11.35 -9.30 10.56
C TYR A 3 12.88 -9.30 10.38
N ASN A 4 13.35 -9.56 9.16
CA ASN A 4 14.78 -9.60 8.86
C ASN A 4 15.25 -8.27 8.29
N SER A 5 15.56 -7.31 9.17
CA SER A 5 16.08 -6.01 8.75
C SER A 5 17.47 -6.05 8.11
N ASN A 6 18.18 -7.20 8.16
CA ASN A 6 19.52 -7.32 7.63
C ASN A 6 19.58 -7.35 6.10
N ASN A 7 18.46 -7.67 5.43
CA ASN A 7 18.37 -7.60 3.97
C ASN A 7 17.60 -6.37 3.46
N ASN A 8 17.45 -5.37 4.33
CA ASN A 8 16.89 -4.08 3.96
C ASN A 8 18.04 -3.09 3.75
N PHE A 9 17.99 -2.40 2.62
CA PHE A 9 18.98 -1.42 2.21
C PHE A 9 18.31 -0.12 1.81
N ALA A 10 19.04 0.98 1.92
CA ALA A 10 18.54 2.25 1.48
C ALA A 10 19.63 3.14 0.87
N LEU A 11 19.23 3.95 -0.10
CA LEU A 11 20.00 5.10 -0.59
C LEU A 11 19.15 6.35 -0.38
N ILE A 12 19.65 7.25 0.46
CA ILE A 12 18.98 8.48 0.85
C ILE A 12 19.82 9.66 0.36
N ILE A 13 19.22 10.50 -0.46
CA ILE A 13 19.88 11.64 -1.10
C ILE A 13 19.16 12.92 -0.66
N GLY A 14 19.90 13.85 -0.06
CA GLY A 14 19.43 15.19 0.29
C GLY A 14 20.35 16.25 -0.30
N VAL A 15 19.95 16.90 -1.39
CA VAL A 15 20.87 17.67 -2.23
C VAL A 15 21.39 18.94 -1.53
N GLY A 16 20.53 19.65 -0.79
CA GLY A 16 20.85 20.98 -0.25
C GLY A 16 20.89 22.08 -1.32
N GLY A 17 21.29 23.29 -0.90
CA GLY A 17 21.41 24.47 -1.76
C GLY A 17 20.74 25.72 -1.18
N ASP A 18 21.03 26.89 -1.76
CA ASP A 18 20.74 28.24 -1.23
C ASP A 18 19.24 28.57 -1.00
N GLN A 19 18.31 27.65 -1.29
CA GLN A 19 16.87 27.90 -1.22
C GLN A 19 16.04 26.73 -0.64
N ILE A 20 16.65 25.57 -0.33
CA ILE A 20 15.93 24.40 0.20
C ILE A 20 16.73 23.66 1.28
N GLU A 21 16.99 24.35 2.41
CA GLU A 21 17.77 23.81 3.54
C GLU A 21 17.15 22.54 4.16
N TYR A 22 15.83 22.38 4.09
CA TYR A 22 15.14 21.21 4.66
C TYR A 22 15.49 19.90 3.94
N THR A 23 15.92 19.90 2.67
CA THR A 23 16.24 18.66 1.93
C THR A 23 17.38 17.83 2.56
N VAL A 24 18.36 18.52 3.15
CA VAL A 24 19.46 17.86 3.88
C VAL A 24 18.95 17.33 5.21
N ASN A 25 18.09 18.09 5.90
CA ASN A 25 17.51 17.68 7.17
C ASN A 25 16.55 16.50 7.01
N ASP A 26 15.72 16.54 5.98
CA ASP A 26 14.86 15.46 5.50
C ASP A 26 15.64 14.14 5.36
N ALA A 27 16.71 14.15 4.56
CA ALA A 27 17.56 12.99 4.36
C ALA A 27 18.22 12.50 5.65
N LYS A 28 18.74 13.41 6.48
CA LYS A 28 19.37 13.07 7.78
C LYS A 28 18.36 12.47 8.76
N MET A 29 17.14 13.00 8.83
CA MET A 29 16.10 12.50 9.72
C MET A 29 15.53 11.16 9.27
N LEU A 30 15.36 10.97 7.95
CA LEU A 30 14.97 9.66 7.42
C LEU A 30 16.05 8.61 7.69
N HIS A 31 17.32 8.92 7.42
CA HIS A 31 18.45 8.04 7.76
C HIS A 31 18.44 7.66 9.25
N LYS A 32 18.26 8.65 10.13
CA LYS A 32 18.19 8.43 11.58
C LYS A 32 17.04 7.50 11.95
N ASN A 33 15.84 7.70 11.40
CA ASN A 33 14.69 6.84 11.71
C ASN A 33 14.86 5.41 11.16
N LEU A 34 15.35 5.26 9.92
CA LEU A 34 15.62 3.94 9.32
C LEU A 34 16.62 3.14 10.16
N THR A 35 17.63 3.78 10.73
CA THR A 35 18.69 3.10 11.51
C THR A 35 18.39 2.99 13.02
N ASP A 36 17.33 3.63 13.53
CA ASP A 36 16.96 3.55 14.94
C ASP A 36 16.34 2.18 15.26
N LYS A 37 17.01 1.41 16.11
CA LYS A 37 16.57 0.06 16.55
C LYS A 37 15.27 0.07 17.36
N LYS A 38 14.84 1.23 17.87
CA LYS A 38 13.55 1.39 18.55
C LYS A 38 12.41 1.75 17.59
N LEU A 39 12.76 2.13 16.36
CA LEU A 39 11.84 2.38 15.26
C LEU A 39 12.06 1.28 14.22
N ILE A 40 12.79 1.56 13.15
CA ILE A 40 12.82 0.71 11.94
C ILE A 40 13.96 -0.32 11.99
N GLY A 41 15.14 0.10 12.43
CA GLY A 41 16.25 -0.80 12.75
C GLY A 41 16.97 -1.46 11.55
N TYR A 42 17.07 -0.78 10.41
CA TYR A 42 17.97 -1.17 9.32
C TYR A 42 19.42 -1.18 9.85
N ALA A 43 20.24 -2.09 9.32
CA ALA A 43 21.67 -2.07 9.62
C ALA A 43 22.29 -0.76 9.07
N ALA A 44 23.06 -0.06 9.90
CA ALA A 44 23.63 1.24 9.52
C ALA A 44 24.49 1.16 8.25
N ASP A 45 25.24 0.06 8.07
CA ASP A 45 26.08 -0.16 6.89
C ASP A 45 25.29 -0.40 5.58
N ASN A 46 23.98 -0.68 5.70
CA ASN A 46 23.05 -0.88 4.60
C ASN A 46 22.33 0.42 4.18
N VAL A 47 22.47 1.51 4.94
CA VAL A 47 21.81 2.80 4.66
C VAL A 47 22.87 3.80 4.19
N ILE A 48 22.91 4.03 2.88
CA ILE A 48 23.83 4.98 2.26
C ILE A 48 23.19 6.37 2.28
N LEU A 49 23.85 7.34 2.91
CA LEU A 49 23.45 8.74 2.91
C LEU A 49 24.38 9.57 2.01
N ARG A 50 23.81 10.40 1.14
CA ARG A 50 24.53 11.41 0.34
C ARG A 50 23.86 12.76 0.52
N THR A 51 24.59 13.70 1.13
CA THR A 51 24.13 15.08 1.30
C THR A 51 25.17 16.09 0.81
N GLU A 52 24.71 17.25 0.35
CA GLU A 52 25.57 18.41 0.03
C GLU A 52 26.73 18.01 -0.91
N GLU A 53 27.99 18.19 -0.49
CA GLU A 53 29.18 17.86 -1.29
C GLU A 53 29.28 16.38 -1.70
N GLN A 54 28.53 15.48 -1.04
CA GLN A 54 28.45 14.07 -1.41
C GLN A 54 27.30 13.76 -2.37
N ALA A 55 26.32 14.65 -2.50
CA ALA A 55 25.17 14.53 -3.41
C ALA A 55 25.48 15.06 -4.82
N THR A 56 26.74 14.98 -5.24
CA THR A 56 27.19 15.32 -6.60
C THR A 56 26.68 14.27 -7.60
N ARG A 57 26.68 14.58 -8.90
CA ARG A 57 26.35 13.59 -9.95
C ARG A 57 27.12 12.29 -9.74
N LYS A 58 28.45 12.42 -9.54
CA LYS A 58 29.33 11.26 -9.32
C LYS A 58 28.95 10.53 -8.03
N GLY A 59 28.77 11.25 -6.93
CA GLY A 59 28.47 10.66 -5.62
C GLY A 59 27.14 9.89 -5.59
N ILE A 60 26.12 10.39 -6.32
CA ILE A 60 24.84 9.70 -6.48
C ILE A 60 25.01 8.43 -7.32
N LEU A 61 25.64 8.51 -8.49
CA LEU A 61 25.80 7.35 -9.38
C LEU A 61 26.69 6.27 -8.78
N ASP A 62 27.76 6.65 -8.07
CA ASP A 62 28.61 5.73 -7.31
C ASP A 62 27.82 5.02 -6.19
N ALA A 63 26.87 5.71 -5.54
CA ALA A 63 26.07 5.13 -4.48
C ALA A 63 25.11 4.05 -5.00
N PHE A 64 24.58 4.21 -6.22
CA PHE A 64 23.85 3.13 -6.90
C PHE A 64 24.76 1.92 -7.17
N ASP A 65 26.00 2.15 -7.60
CA ASP A 65 26.96 1.06 -7.85
C ASP A 65 27.38 0.35 -6.55
N GLU A 66 27.53 1.11 -5.45
CA GLU A 66 27.75 0.57 -4.11
C GLU A 66 26.58 -0.31 -3.67
N LEU A 67 25.35 0.16 -3.87
CA LEU A 67 24.12 -0.56 -3.53
C LEU A 67 24.00 -1.85 -4.36
N GLN A 68 24.30 -1.79 -5.65
CA GLN A 68 24.33 -2.96 -6.53
C GLN A 68 25.29 -4.03 -6.02
N GLY A 69 26.46 -3.65 -5.50
CA GLY A 69 27.45 -4.59 -4.96
C GLY A 69 27.11 -5.16 -3.58
N LYS A 70 26.15 -4.56 -2.86
CA LYS A 70 25.73 -4.96 -1.50
C LYS A 70 24.44 -5.77 -1.46
N THR A 71 23.68 -5.77 -2.55
CA THR A 71 22.31 -6.31 -2.60
C THR A 71 22.23 -7.58 -3.44
N ASP A 72 21.20 -8.37 -3.18
CA ASP A 72 20.85 -9.60 -3.89
C ASP A 72 19.35 -9.60 -4.27
N GLU A 73 18.88 -10.70 -4.87
CA GLU A 73 17.48 -10.83 -5.33
C GLU A 73 16.45 -10.74 -4.20
N ASP A 74 16.81 -11.18 -3.00
CA ASP A 74 15.96 -11.17 -1.80
C ASP A 74 15.99 -9.83 -1.05
N SER A 75 16.85 -8.90 -1.46
CA SER A 75 17.02 -7.62 -0.79
C SER A 75 15.78 -6.74 -0.98
N THR A 76 15.42 -5.94 0.03
CA THR A 76 14.46 -4.84 -0.12
C THR A 76 15.21 -3.52 -0.16
N ILE A 77 15.00 -2.72 -1.20
CA ILE A 77 15.72 -1.46 -1.41
C ILE A 77 14.77 -0.27 -1.31
N LEU A 78 15.06 0.65 -0.40
CA LEU A 78 14.41 1.97 -0.32
C LEU A 78 15.31 3.05 -0.91
N LEU A 79 14.85 3.67 -2.00
CA LEU A 79 15.49 4.83 -2.60
C LEU A 79 14.70 6.08 -2.21
N TYR A 80 15.39 7.09 -1.70
CA TYR A 80 14.80 8.37 -1.33
C TYR A 80 15.63 9.51 -1.91
N TYR A 81 14.96 10.46 -2.54
CA TYR A 81 15.55 11.69 -3.04
C TYR A 81 14.76 12.90 -2.53
N SER A 82 15.46 13.86 -1.93
CA SER A 82 14.94 15.19 -1.62
C SER A 82 15.83 16.26 -2.21
N GLY A 83 15.26 17.13 -3.04
CA GLY A 83 16.01 18.18 -3.74
C GLY A 83 15.21 18.84 -4.84
N HIS A 84 15.89 19.63 -5.67
CA HIS A 84 15.27 20.21 -6.85
C HIS A 84 15.01 19.14 -7.92
N GLY A 85 13.84 19.23 -8.55
CA GLY A 85 13.46 18.50 -9.76
C GLY A 85 13.20 19.51 -10.87
N GLY A 86 13.77 19.26 -12.05
CA GLY A 86 13.72 20.22 -13.15
C GLY A 86 13.12 19.64 -14.41
N LYS A 87 12.52 20.50 -15.23
CA LYS A 87 12.11 20.20 -16.60
C LYS A 87 13.00 20.94 -17.57
N TYR A 88 13.79 20.22 -18.37
CA TYR A 88 14.61 20.83 -19.42
C TYR A 88 13.74 21.09 -20.67
N SER A 89 13.79 22.32 -21.20
CA SER A 89 12.83 22.82 -22.20
C SER A 89 12.89 22.08 -23.55
N ASN A 90 11.77 22.16 -24.29
CA ASN A 90 11.47 21.61 -25.63
C ASN A 90 11.38 20.09 -25.78
N LYS A 91 11.86 19.29 -24.81
CA LYS A 91 11.88 17.81 -24.92
C LYS A 91 11.13 17.04 -23.83
N HIS A 92 10.45 17.73 -22.90
CA HIS A 92 9.74 17.10 -21.77
C HIS A 92 10.65 16.12 -20.99
N LYS A 93 11.93 16.49 -20.83
CA LYS A 93 12.90 15.69 -20.08
C LYS A 93 12.95 16.18 -18.65
N PHE A 94 12.57 15.31 -17.73
CA PHE A 94 12.68 15.52 -16.30
C PHE A 94 14.01 14.96 -15.80
N PHE A 95 14.59 15.61 -14.80
CA PHE A 95 15.88 15.23 -14.23
C PHE A 95 15.94 15.51 -12.73
N LEU A 96 16.78 14.74 -12.04
CA LEU A 96 17.23 15.05 -10.68
C LEU A 96 18.42 16.01 -10.78
N GLN A 97 18.42 17.05 -9.94
CA GLN A 97 19.47 18.05 -9.84
C GLN A 97 20.48 17.63 -8.75
N PRO A 98 21.71 17.25 -9.09
CA PRO A 98 22.75 17.01 -8.09
C PRO A 98 23.30 18.33 -7.52
N SER A 99 24.08 18.24 -6.44
CA SER A 99 24.60 19.42 -5.74
C SER A 99 25.69 20.20 -6.50
N ASP A 100 26.36 19.57 -7.47
CA ASP A 100 27.37 20.19 -8.34
C ASP A 100 26.78 20.81 -9.62
N MET A 101 25.44 20.81 -9.75
CA MET A 101 24.76 21.45 -10.87
C MET A 101 24.69 22.97 -10.68
N THR A 102 25.10 23.68 -11.70
CA THR A 102 25.05 25.14 -11.86
C THR A 102 24.35 25.47 -13.18
N ALA A 103 24.02 26.75 -13.38
CA ALA A 103 23.39 27.21 -14.63
C ALA A 103 24.24 26.91 -15.88
N ASP A 104 25.56 26.79 -15.73
CA ASP A 104 26.51 26.65 -16.84
C ASP A 104 26.82 25.18 -17.20
N ASN A 105 26.48 24.21 -16.34
CA ASN A 105 26.86 22.80 -16.52
C ASN A 105 25.67 21.82 -16.42
N VAL A 106 24.44 22.31 -16.63
CA VAL A 106 23.20 21.52 -16.49
C VAL A 106 23.25 20.21 -17.26
N GLU A 107 23.61 20.24 -18.55
CA GLU A 107 23.63 19.02 -19.38
C GLU A 107 24.68 17.99 -18.94
N GLU A 108 25.77 18.44 -18.32
CA GLU A 108 26.88 17.59 -17.87
C GLU A 108 26.60 16.94 -16.52
N THR A 109 25.81 17.61 -15.67
CA THR A 109 25.58 17.22 -14.28
C THR A 109 24.21 16.59 -14.05
N MET A 110 23.16 16.99 -14.79
CA MET A 110 21.79 16.48 -14.59
C MET A 110 21.72 14.95 -14.62
N ILE A 111 21.01 14.33 -13.68
CA ILE A 111 20.72 12.90 -13.75
C ILE A 111 19.36 12.74 -14.44
N THR A 112 19.39 12.24 -15.67
CA THR A 112 18.16 12.09 -16.46
C THR A 112 17.30 10.95 -15.95
N ALA A 113 15.99 11.02 -16.22
CA ALA A 113 15.08 9.92 -15.89
C ALA A 113 15.50 8.58 -16.51
N SER A 114 16.12 8.58 -17.70
CA SER A 114 16.64 7.38 -18.35
C SER A 114 17.84 6.78 -17.62
N GLU A 115 18.78 7.60 -17.15
CA GLU A 115 19.94 7.12 -16.38
C GLU A 115 19.52 6.60 -15.00
N LEU A 116 18.61 7.29 -14.33
CA LEU A 116 18.03 6.81 -13.07
C LEU A 116 17.38 5.44 -13.27
N LYS A 117 16.59 5.30 -14.34
CA LYS A 117 15.97 4.03 -14.72
C LYS A 117 17.03 2.94 -14.99
N GLU A 118 18.11 3.23 -15.70
CA GLU A 118 19.19 2.28 -15.95
C GLU A 118 19.86 1.82 -14.65
N LYS A 119 20.17 2.75 -13.74
CA LYS A 119 20.74 2.42 -12.42
C LYS A 119 19.80 1.57 -11.58
N ILE A 120 18.51 1.90 -11.55
CA ILE A 120 17.50 1.11 -10.83
C ILE A 120 17.40 -0.31 -11.40
N ASN A 121 17.35 -0.47 -12.73
CA ASN A 121 17.29 -1.79 -13.37
C ASN A 121 18.55 -2.64 -13.19
N ALA A 122 19.68 -2.02 -12.85
CA ALA A 122 20.92 -2.72 -12.58
C ALA A 122 20.97 -3.31 -11.16
N LEU A 123 20.08 -2.88 -10.25
CA LEU A 123 19.99 -3.42 -8.89
C LEU A 123 19.46 -4.87 -8.94
N PRO A 124 20.08 -5.83 -8.22
CA PRO A 124 19.63 -7.23 -8.21
C PRO A 124 18.28 -7.47 -7.55
N SER A 125 17.88 -6.59 -6.63
CA SER A 125 16.68 -6.72 -5.80
C SER A 125 15.39 -6.82 -6.59
N SER A 126 14.50 -7.70 -6.14
CA SER A 126 13.16 -7.82 -6.68
C SER A 126 12.11 -6.97 -5.96
N LYS A 127 12.47 -6.23 -4.89
CA LYS A 127 11.55 -5.41 -4.08
C LYS A 127 12.12 -4.01 -3.88
N LEU A 128 11.59 -3.03 -4.60
CA LEU A 128 12.08 -1.66 -4.55
C LEU A 128 10.98 -0.67 -4.17
N VAL A 129 11.34 0.29 -3.32
CA VAL A 129 10.51 1.45 -2.98
C VAL A 129 11.26 2.70 -3.40
N LEU A 130 10.61 3.57 -4.17
CA LEU A 130 11.16 4.84 -4.62
C LEU A 130 10.30 5.99 -4.11
N PHE A 131 10.89 6.83 -3.26
CA PHE A 131 10.33 8.09 -2.80
C PHE A 131 11.03 9.26 -3.48
N LEU A 132 10.27 10.08 -4.20
CA LEU A 132 10.74 11.28 -4.90
C LEU A 132 10.11 12.53 -4.29
N ASP A 133 10.89 13.28 -3.51
CA ASP A 133 10.49 14.53 -2.92
C ASP A 133 11.13 15.72 -3.66
N CYS A 134 10.52 16.08 -4.79
CA CYS A 134 11.01 17.16 -5.64
C CYS A 134 9.89 17.75 -6.51
N CYS A 135 10.07 18.97 -6.99
CA CYS A 135 9.12 19.58 -7.93
C CYS A 135 9.04 18.75 -9.22
N HIS A 136 7.83 18.65 -9.79
CA HIS A 136 7.57 17.86 -10.99
C HIS A 136 7.91 16.37 -10.86
N ALA A 137 7.84 15.81 -9.65
CA ALA A 137 8.23 14.43 -9.37
C ALA A 137 7.45 13.41 -10.20
N GLU A 138 6.14 13.58 -10.42
CA GLU A 138 5.36 12.71 -11.32
C GLU A 138 5.91 12.71 -12.76
N GLY A 139 6.31 13.87 -13.29
CA GLY A 139 6.86 13.95 -14.64
C GLY A 139 8.16 13.14 -14.81
N LEU A 140 8.99 13.06 -13.77
CA LEU A 140 10.14 12.15 -13.73
C LEU A 140 9.69 10.69 -13.79
N VAL A 141 8.61 10.36 -13.08
CA VAL A 141 8.01 9.02 -13.10
C VAL A 141 7.51 8.67 -14.50
N GLN A 142 6.70 9.53 -15.11
CA GLN A 142 6.10 9.27 -16.42
C GLN A 142 7.14 9.23 -17.57
N SER A 143 8.13 10.12 -17.55
CA SER A 143 9.05 10.30 -18.70
C SER A 143 10.18 9.28 -18.80
N GLY A 144 10.61 8.66 -17.69
CA GLY A 144 11.72 7.70 -17.71
C GLY A 144 11.51 6.46 -16.86
N ILE A 145 10.71 6.55 -15.80
CA ILE A 145 10.51 5.45 -14.86
C ILE A 145 9.33 4.55 -15.31
N GLN A 146 8.37 5.04 -16.10
CA GLN A 146 7.27 4.22 -16.63
C GLN A 146 7.75 2.97 -17.39
N GLY A 147 8.96 3.00 -17.95
CA GLY A 147 9.56 1.84 -18.60
C GLY A 147 10.19 0.80 -17.65
N LEU A 148 10.31 1.06 -16.34
CA LEU A 148 10.59 0.01 -15.34
C LEU A 148 9.41 -0.97 -15.30
N TYR A 149 8.20 -0.44 -15.50
CA TYR A 149 6.98 -1.23 -15.45
C TYR A 149 6.89 -2.29 -16.56
N GLY A 150 7.39 -1.96 -17.76
CA GLY A 150 7.36 -2.87 -18.92
C GLY A 150 8.37 -4.02 -18.85
N MET A 151 9.46 -3.89 -18.09
CA MET A 151 10.41 -5.00 -17.87
C MET A 151 9.98 -5.91 -16.71
N ALA A 152 9.24 -5.36 -15.76
CA ALA A 152 8.64 -6.06 -14.62
C ALA A 152 7.44 -6.96 -14.97
N GLN A 153 6.89 -6.92 -16.20
CA GLN A 153 5.84 -7.86 -16.64
C GLN A 153 6.30 -9.34 -16.70
N LYS A 154 7.58 -9.62 -16.43
CA LYS A 154 8.13 -10.98 -16.28
C LYS A 154 8.37 -11.41 -14.83
N LEU A 155 8.01 -10.55 -13.87
CA LEU A 155 8.20 -10.82 -12.45
C LEU A 155 6.95 -11.52 -11.87
N ASN A 156 7.13 -12.35 -10.86
CA ASN A 156 6.02 -12.97 -10.11
C ASN A 156 5.35 -11.90 -9.20
N ASP A 157 4.13 -12.17 -8.70
CA ASP A 157 3.32 -11.27 -7.85
C ASP A 157 4.05 -10.68 -6.61
N ASP A 158 5.12 -11.34 -6.15
CA ASP A 158 5.92 -10.99 -4.95
C ASP A 158 7.11 -10.04 -5.27
N GLN A 159 7.23 -9.60 -6.53
CA GLN A 159 8.35 -8.83 -7.05
C GLN A 159 7.83 -7.57 -7.76
N GLY A 160 8.48 -6.43 -7.57
CA GLY A 160 8.11 -5.19 -8.24
C GLY A 160 8.58 -3.92 -7.52
N ILE A 161 7.94 -2.82 -7.90
CA ILE A 161 8.36 -1.47 -7.50
C ILE A 161 7.16 -0.69 -6.98
N TRP A 162 7.33 -0.07 -5.81
CA TRP A 162 6.46 0.97 -5.26
C TRP A 162 7.08 2.33 -5.55
N ILE A 163 6.33 3.25 -6.15
CA ILE A 163 6.81 4.60 -6.46
C ILE A 163 5.86 5.62 -5.87
N MET A 164 6.40 6.53 -5.07
CA MET A 164 5.69 7.69 -4.56
C MET A 164 6.46 8.96 -4.89
N ALA A 165 5.73 9.95 -5.37
CA ALA A 165 6.20 11.29 -5.68
C ALA A 165 5.46 12.31 -4.84
N SER A 166 6.14 13.38 -4.43
CA SER A 166 5.60 14.37 -3.50
C SER A 166 4.53 15.28 -4.09
N CYS A 167 4.48 15.41 -5.42
CA CYS A 167 3.50 16.24 -6.13
C CYS A 167 3.25 15.73 -7.57
N GLN A 168 2.16 16.18 -8.18
CA GLN A 168 1.85 15.95 -9.60
C GLN A 168 2.81 16.71 -10.52
N ASP A 169 2.78 16.42 -11.83
CA ASP A 169 3.73 16.92 -12.82
C ASP A 169 3.64 18.45 -13.05
N ASN A 170 2.48 19.03 -12.77
CA ASN A 170 2.14 20.44 -12.90
C ASN A 170 2.20 21.20 -11.56
N GLU A 171 2.54 20.52 -10.46
CA GLU A 171 2.63 21.04 -9.11
C GLU A 171 4.10 21.19 -8.65
N LYS A 172 4.28 21.89 -7.52
CA LYS A 172 5.56 21.99 -6.81
C LYS A 172 5.52 21.17 -5.52
N SER A 173 6.70 20.77 -5.03
CA SER A 173 6.85 20.25 -3.67
C SER A 173 7.17 21.40 -2.72
N TYR A 174 6.50 21.43 -1.56
CA TYR A 174 6.63 22.47 -0.55
C TYR A 174 7.03 21.89 0.80
N GLY A 175 7.49 22.78 1.69
CA GLY A 175 7.88 22.48 3.05
C GLY A 175 7.79 23.70 3.94
N THR A 176 7.67 23.48 5.24
CA THR A 176 7.75 24.54 6.25
C THR A 176 8.60 24.10 7.42
N GLY A 177 9.32 25.06 8.00
CA GLY A 177 10.23 24.78 9.10
C GLY A 177 11.36 23.84 8.68
N ASP A 178 11.44 22.68 9.33
CA ASP A 178 12.58 21.78 9.26
C ASP A 178 12.46 20.72 8.13
N HIS A 179 11.28 20.55 7.54
CA HIS A 179 10.97 19.45 6.63
C HIS A 179 10.08 19.85 5.44
N SER A 180 10.20 19.11 4.34
CA SER A 180 9.12 19.11 3.34
C SER A 180 7.83 18.52 3.91
N PHE A 181 6.68 18.88 3.35
CA PHE A 181 5.40 18.27 3.75
C PHE A 181 5.40 16.75 3.53
N PHE A 182 5.94 16.32 2.40
CA PHE A 182 6.04 14.91 2.06
C PHE A 182 6.90 14.15 3.06
N THR A 183 8.07 14.69 3.39
CA THR A 183 9.01 14.04 4.29
C THR A 183 8.53 14.08 5.72
N GLN A 184 7.91 15.17 6.17
CA GLN A 184 7.26 15.22 7.48
C GLN A 184 6.21 14.11 7.61
N ALA A 185 5.32 13.98 6.62
CA ALA A 185 4.30 12.92 6.60
C ALA A 185 4.95 11.52 6.59
N LEU A 186 5.97 11.30 5.75
CA LEU A 186 6.70 10.03 5.67
C LEU A 186 7.36 9.66 7.02
N LEU A 187 8.02 10.62 7.67
CA LEU A 187 8.66 10.41 8.98
C LEU A 187 7.64 10.09 10.06
N ASP A 188 6.45 10.69 10.00
CA ASP A 188 5.36 10.46 10.95
C ASP A 188 4.74 9.07 10.78
N VAL A 189 4.41 8.65 9.56
CA VAL A 189 3.84 7.32 9.32
C VAL A 189 4.83 6.20 9.63
N LEU A 190 6.09 6.31 9.20
CA LEU A 190 7.12 5.30 9.48
C LEU A 190 7.43 5.17 10.96
N ALA A 191 7.15 6.20 11.76
CA ALA A 191 7.26 6.20 13.22
C ALA A 191 5.94 5.85 13.93
N GLY A 192 4.90 5.43 13.21
CA GLY A 192 3.60 5.07 13.78
C GLY A 192 2.82 6.25 14.36
N ARG A 193 3.14 7.49 13.97
CA ARG A 193 2.50 8.71 14.52
C ARG A 193 1.23 9.13 13.77
N HIS A 194 0.96 8.51 12.63
CA HIS A 194 -0.24 8.73 11.81
C HIS A 194 -1.54 8.31 12.52
N VAL A 195 -1.46 7.38 13.48
CA VAL A 195 -2.58 6.92 14.31
C VAL A 195 -2.16 6.97 15.78
N ARG A 196 -3.08 7.33 16.69
CA ARG A 196 -2.81 7.35 18.14
C ARG A 196 -3.99 6.78 18.94
N PRO A 197 -3.79 5.71 19.73
CA PRO A 197 -2.56 4.90 19.83
C PRO A 197 -2.34 4.06 18.57
N PHE A 198 -1.09 3.91 18.13
CA PHE A 198 -0.71 2.94 17.09
C PHE A 198 -0.32 1.64 17.76
N THR A 199 -1.10 0.59 17.52
CA THR A 199 -0.97 -0.71 18.20
C THR A 199 -0.44 -1.81 17.31
N ASP A 200 -0.43 -1.61 15.99
CA ASP A 200 0.00 -2.66 15.07
C ASP A 200 1.51 -2.87 15.18
N PRO A 201 2.00 -4.11 15.00
CA PRO A 201 3.41 -4.41 15.10
C PRO A 201 4.21 -3.88 13.91
N GLU A 202 3.57 -3.41 12.84
CA GLU A 202 4.21 -3.10 11.56
C GLU A 202 3.54 -1.91 10.88
N VAL A 203 4.33 -1.07 10.20
CA VAL A 203 3.84 -0.08 9.24
C VAL A 203 4.15 -0.59 7.85
N SER A 204 3.12 -0.67 7.03
CA SER A 204 3.18 -1.14 5.66
C SER A 204 3.21 0.02 4.67
N MET A 205 3.57 -0.27 3.41
CA MET A 205 3.57 0.70 2.33
C MET A 205 2.16 1.29 2.10
N MET A 206 1.11 0.51 2.36
CA MET A 206 -0.26 1.01 2.31
C MET A 206 -0.55 2.07 3.39
N ASP A 207 -0.02 1.91 4.61
CA ASP A 207 -0.18 2.94 5.64
C ASP A 207 0.55 4.23 5.22
N VAL A 208 1.72 4.09 4.57
CA VAL A 208 2.47 5.22 4.01
C VAL A 208 1.69 5.93 2.91
N VAL A 209 1.16 5.19 1.93
CA VAL A 209 0.32 5.77 0.87
C VAL A 209 -0.86 6.51 1.48
N GLU A 210 -1.58 5.87 2.41
CA GLU A 210 -2.77 6.46 3.01
C GLU A 210 -2.49 7.78 3.74
N TYR A 211 -1.48 7.76 4.59
CA TYR A 211 -1.18 8.92 5.40
C TYR A 211 -0.65 10.08 4.56
N ILE A 212 0.21 9.81 3.58
CA ILE A 212 0.76 10.85 2.71
C ILE A 212 -0.33 11.49 1.85
N PHE A 213 -1.21 10.71 1.23
CA PHE A 213 -2.33 11.23 0.41
C PHE A 213 -3.32 12.07 1.23
N THR A 214 -3.39 11.87 2.54
CA THR A 214 -4.25 12.64 3.44
C THR A 214 -3.55 13.87 3.99
N GLU A 215 -2.34 13.71 4.53
CA GLU A 215 -1.69 14.74 5.34
C GLU A 215 -0.96 15.77 4.48
N VAL A 216 -0.41 15.40 3.32
CA VAL A 216 0.30 16.36 2.45
C VAL A 216 -0.65 17.42 1.88
N PRO A 217 -1.80 17.08 1.25
CA PRO A 217 -2.74 18.10 0.78
C PRO A 217 -3.27 18.97 1.92
N LYS A 218 -3.49 18.37 3.10
CA LYS A 218 -3.90 19.08 4.31
C LYS A 218 -2.84 20.10 4.76
N MET A 219 -1.56 19.73 4.84
CA MET A 219 -0.48 20.66 5.18
C MET A 219 -0.36 21.79 4.16
N ALA A 220 -0.44 21.44 2.87
CA ALA A 220 -0.42 22.40 1.77
C ALA A 220 -1.56 23.42 1.88
N SER A 221 -2.80 22.97 2.11
CA SER A 221 -3.98 23.84 2.21
C SER A 221 -3.94 24.87 3.35
N ASN A 222 -3.04 24.68 4.33
CA ASN A 222 -2.84 25.62 5.44
C ASN A 222 -1.76 26.67 5.15
N CYS A 223 -1.17 26.67 3.96
CA CYS A 223 -0.05 27.52 3.59
C CYS A 223 -0.37 28.29 2.29
N VAL A 224 0.44 29.32 2.04
CA VAL A 224 0.41 30.11 0.80
C VAL A 224 1.81 30.17 0.19
N ASP A 225 1.90 30.43 -1.11
CA ASP A 225 3.18 30.65 -1.79
C ASP A 225 3.73 32.07 -1.53
N GLU A 226 4.88 32.36 -2.12
CA GLU A 226 5.55 33.67 -2.03
C GLU A 226 4.71 34.87 -2.55
N ASN A 227 3.60 34.59 -3.25
CA ASN A 227 2.69 35.58 -3.81
C ASN A 227 1.30 35.56 -3.13
N ASP A 228 1.19 34.97 -1.92
CA ASP A 228 -0.04 34.82 -1.15
C ASP A 228 -1.14 33.97 -1.84
N ASN A 229 -0.77 33.12 -2.81
CA ASN A 229 -1.72 32.18 -3.40
C ASN A 229 -1.82 30.90 -2.56
N GLU A 230 -3.03 30.33 -2.48
CA GLU A 230 -3.21 28.98 -1.94
C GLU A 230 -2.34 27.98 -2.71
N ILE A 231 -1.61 27.14 -1.96
CA ILE A 231 -0.79 26.09 -2.56
C ILE A 231 -1.57 24.79 -2.64
N VAL A 232 -1.34 24.06 -3.72
CA VAL A 232 -1.84 22.70 -3.91
C VAL A 232 -0.63 21.79 -4.08
N GLN A 233 -0.63 20.70 -3.32
CA GLN A 233 0.35 19.65 -3.44
C GLN A 233 -0.36 18.31 -3.24
N THR A 234 -0.44 17.55 -4.32
CA THR A 234 -1.15 16.28 -4.40
C THR A 234 -0.12 15.19 -4.67
N PRO A 235 0.16 14.29 -3.70
CA PRO A 235 1.08 13.19 -3.92
C PRO A 235 0.67 12.32 -5.10
N TYR A 236 1.66 11.66 -5.69
CA TYR A 236 1.46 10.68 -6.76
C TYR A 236 1.95 9.31 -6.29
N PHE A 237 1.23 8.25 -6.64
CA PHE A 237 1.59 6.88 -6.31
C PHE A 237 1.33 5.93 -7.46
N LYS A 238 2.23 4.95 -7.64
CA LYS A 238 2.05 3.84 -8.58
C LYS A 238 2.83 2.61 -8.13
N THR A 239 2.25 1.42 -8.28
CA THR A 239 2.89 0.14 -7.93
C THR A 239 2.70 -0.93 -9.00
N GLN A 240 3.51 -1.98 -8.93
CA GLN A 240 3.35 -3.24 -9.67
C GLN A 240 3.25 -4.46 -8.78
N MET A 241 3.45 -4.28 -7.48
CA MET A 241 3.37 -5.37 -6.52
C MET A 241 1.94 -5.46 -6.00
N SER A 242 1.44 -6.68 -5.89
CA SER A 242 0.24 -6.95 -5.09
C SER A 242 0.58 -7.18 -3.61
N GLU A 243 1.83 -7.51 -3.28
CA GLU A 243 2.26 -7.64 -1.89
C GLU A 243 2.41 -6.26 -1.24
N ASN A 244 1.76 -6.08 -0.08
CA ASN A 244 1.93 -4.91 0.76
C ASN A 244 3.23 -5.02 1.56
N LEU A 245 4.23 -4.21 1.18
CA LEU A 245 5.57 -4.27 1.76
C LEU A 245 5.61 -3.65 3.17
N ILE A 246 6.28 -4.31 4.10
CA ILE A 246 6.50 -3.78 5.46
C ILE A 246 7.72 -2.87 5.49
N LEU A 247 7.54 -1.63 5.94
CA LEU A 247 8.58 -0.60 5.98
C LEU A 247 9.12 -0.33 7.39
N SER A 248 8.29 -0.49 8.41
CA SER A 248 8.71 -0.36 9.82
C SER A 248 8.16 -1.51 10.65
N HIS A 249 8.89 -1.86 11.72
CA HIS A 249 8.49 -2.88 12.69
C HIS A 249 8.56 -2.29 14.11
N PHE A 250 7.58 -2.60 14.96
CA PHE A 250 7.42 -2.08 16.32
C PHE A 250 7.45 -3.24 17.32
N PRO A 251 8.64 -3.68 17.77
CA PRO A 251 8.78 -4.82 18.67
C PRO A 251 7.98 -4.68 19.97
N ALA A 252 7.81 -3.45 20.48
CA ALA A 252 7.02 -3.20 21.69
C ALA A 252 5.53 -3.49 21.48
N ASN A 253 4.97 -3.13 20.32
CA ASN A 253 3.59 -3.40 19.98
C ASN A 253 3.34 -4.91 19.81
N ALA A 254 4.28 -5.61 19.17
CA ALA A 254 4.24 -7.07 19.10
C ALA A 254 4.25 -7.70 20.51
N GLN A 255 5.08 -7.19 21.43
CA GLN A 255 5.08 -7.64 22.84
C GLN A 255 3.78 -7.34 23.56
N ASP A 256 3.12 -6.21 23.29
CA ASP A 256 1.82 -5.90 23.88
C ASP A 256 0.73 -6.85 23.37
N HIS A 257 0.74 -7.22 22.10
CA HIS A 257 -0.13 -8.28 21.58
C HIS A 257 0.15 -9.63 22.25
N GLU A 258 1.41 -10.03 22.43
CA GLU A 258 1.75 -11.24 23.18
C GLU A 258 1.22 -11.20 24.61
N ARG A 259 1.30 -10.06 25.32
CA ARG A 259 0.70 -9.90 26.66
C ARG A 259 -0.81 -10.04 26.65
N ILE A 260 -1.49 -9.44 25.69
CA ILE A 260 -2.95 -9.59 25.53
C ILE A 260 -3.29 -11.07 25.35
N ILE A 261 -2.51 -11.80 24.57
CA ILE A 261 -2.70 -13.23 24.37
C ILE A 261 -2.48 -13.99 25.69
N GLU A 262 -1.38 -13.72 26.41
CA GLU A 262 -1.10 -14.33 27.73
C GLU A 262 -2.22 -14.10 28.76
N GLU A 263 -2.86 -12.91 28.74
CA GLU A 263 -3.95 -12.56 29.65
C GLU A 263 -5.29 -13.20 29.27
N LEU A 264 -5.63 -13.20 27.97
CA LEU A 264 -6.97 -13.57 27.50
C LEU A 264 -7.08 -15.05 27.08
N GLU A 265 -6.04 -15.63 26.49
CA GLU A 265 -6.04 -17.01 25.99
C GLU A 265 -6.45 -18.06 27.04
N PRO A 266 -6.00 -17.97 28.32
CA PRO A 266 -6.41 -18.92 29.36
C PRO A 266 -7.92 -18.91 29.67
N ASN A 267 -8.59 -17.78 29.41
CA ASN A 267 -10.01 -17.57 29.76
C ASN A 267 -10.91 -17.49 28.52
N GLN A 268 -10.44 -17.93 27.35
CA GLN A 268 -11.11 -17.74 26.05
C GLN A 268 -12.60 -18.14 26.02
N GLU A 269 -13.02 -19.17 26.78
CA GLU A 269 -14.42 -19.63 26.82
C GLU A 269 -15.36 -18.70 27.60
N ALA A 270 -14.80 -17.82 28.43
CA ALA A 270 -15.53 -16.88 29.29
C ALA A 270 -15.47 -15.43 28.77
N LEU A 271 -14.75 -15.17 27.68
CA LEU A 271 -14.67 -13.85 27.07
C LEU A 271 -16.01 -13.45 26.45
N ASP A 272 -16.32 -12.16 26.53
CA ASP A 272 -17.30 -11.57 25.64
C ASP A 272 -16.75 -11.50 24.21
N GLU A 273 -17.64 -11.18 23.26
CA GLU A 273 -17.31 -11.15 21.84
C GLU A 273 -16.19 -10.17 21.51
N ASP A 274 -16.22 -8.95 22.06
CA ASP A 274 -15.20 -7.93 21.82
C ASP A 274 -13.81 -8.36 22.33
N SER A 275 -13.75 -8.90 23.55
CA SER A 275 -12.50 -9.41 24.13
C SER A 275 -11.99 -10.62 23.36
N PHE A 276 -12.89 -11.48 22.88
CA PHE A 276 -12.53 -12.65 22.07
C PHE A 276 -12.02 -12.24 20.68
N ILE A 277 -12.66 -11.28 20.00
CA ILE A 277 -12.18 -10.72 18.74
C ILE A 277 -10.82 -10.04 18.96
N ARG A 278 -10.63 -9.33 20.07
CA ARG A 278 -9.33 -8.72 20.42
C ARG A 278 -8.24 -9.77 20.61
N LEU A 279 -8.55 -10.91 21.24
CA LEU A 279 -7.64 -12.05 21.34
C LEU A 279 -7.27 -12.59 19.95
N VAL A 280 -8.27 -12.86 19.11
CA VAL A 280 -8.09 -13.37 17.73
C VAL A 280 -7.22 -12.42 16.90
N LYS A 281 -7.52 -11.12 16.91
CA LYS A 281 -6.74 -10.09 16.21
C LYS A 281 -5.30 -10.00 16.73
N SER A 282 -5.09 -10.15 18.05
CA SER A 282 -3.74 -10.14 18.61
C SER A 282 -2.95 -11.36 18.19
N MET A 283 -3.57 -12.55 18.15
CA MET A 283 -2.95 -13.76 17.62
C MET A 283 -2.57 -13.60 16.13
N GLU A 284 -3.46 -13.03 15.32
CA GLU A 284 -3.16 -12.74 13.90
C GLU A 284 -2.00 -11.75 13.76
N ALA A 285 -1.99 -10.66 14.54
CA ALA A 285 -0.96 -9.62 14.50
C ALA A 285 0.45 -10.17 14.79
N VAL A 286 0.59 -11.17 15.66
CA VAL A 286 1.89 -11.82 15.95
C VAL A 286 2.15 -13.05 15.08
N GLY A 287 1.29 -13.33 14.11
CA GLY A 287 1.44 -14.45 13.17
C GLY A 287 1.02 -15.82 13.73
N ARG A 288 0.35 -15.87 14.89
CA ARG A 288 -0.28 -17.09 15.46
C ARG A 288 -1.65 -17.37 14.79
N VAL A 289 -1.70 -17.34 13.45
CA VAL A 289 -2.93 -17.49 12.66
C VAL A 289 -3.62 -18.83 12.90
N GLU A 290 -2.84 -19.93 13.00
CA GLU A 290 -3.39 -21.25 13.30
C GLU A 290 -4.08 -21.29 14.68
N ASP A 291 -3.54 -20.58 15.67
CA ASP A 291 -4.14 -20.49 17.01
C ASP A 291 -5.42 -19.65 16.98
N ALA A 292 -5.44 -18.56 16.23
CA ALA A 292 -6.63 -17.74 15.99
C ALA A 292 -7.77 -18.57 15.37
N ILE A 293 -7.45 -19.36 14.33
CA ILE A 293 -8.38 -20.30 13.69
C ILE A 293 -8.87 -21.35 14.69
N ASN A 294 -7.96 -21.92 15.50
CA ASN A 294 -8.31 -22.93 16.50
C ASN A 294 -9.22 -22.35 17.60
N ALA A 295 -8.99 -21.11 18.03
CA ALA A 295 -9.81 -20.41 19.01
C ALA A 295 -11.24 -20.23 18.48
N LEU A 296 -11.39 -19.70 17.27
CA LEU A 296 -12.69 -19.53 16.60
C LEU A 296 -13.43 -20.85 16.42
N ASN A 297 -12.74 -21.91 16.00
CA ASN A 297 -13.38 -23.23 15.83
C ASN A 297 -13.88 -23.86 17.14
N LYS A 298 -13.21 -23.56 18.27
CA LYS A 298 -13.61 -24.06 19.60
C LYS A 298 -14.68 -23.20 20.25
N ASN A 299 -14.78 -21.93 19.89
CA ASN A 299 -15.78 -21.02 20.42
C ASN A 299 -17.20 -21.47 20.00
N LYS A 300 -18.10 -21.59 20.97
CA LYS A 300 -19.48 -22.07 20.74
C LYS A 300 -20.33 -21.04 19.99
N GLN A 301 -20.10 -19.76 20.22
CA GLN A 301 -20.84 -18.65 19.61
C GLN A 301 -20.51 -18.50 18.13
N THR A 302 -19.29 -18.82 17.70
CA THR A 302 -18.88 -18.73 16.28
C THR A 302 -19.81 -19.51 15.34
N LYS A 303 -20.47 -20.57 15.81
CA LYS A 303 -21.42 -21.37 15.00
C LYS A 303 -22.81 -20.74 14.84
N SER A 304 -23.12 -19.72 15.60
CA SER A 304 -24.43 -19.05 15.65
C SER A 304 -24.35 -17.55 15.39
N ASP A 305 -23.15 -17.03 15.17
CA ASP A 305 -22.86 -15.61 15.03
C ASP A 305 -22.24 -15.34 13.64
N PRO A 306 -22.90 -14.56 12.78
CA PRO A 306 -22.43 -14.33 11.42
C PRO A 306 -21.10 -13.56 11.38
N ASP A 307 -20.85 -12.62 12.30
CA ASP A 307 -19.62 -11.82 12.36
C ASP A 307 -18.39 -12.65 12.76
N LEU A 308 -18.54 -13.52 13.77
CA LEU A 308 -17.48 -14.44 14.17
C LEU A 308 -17.22 -15.50 13.10
N MET A 309 -18.27 -15.98 12.42
CA MET A 309 -18.13 -16.92 11.30
C MET A 309 -17.43 -16.25 10.11
N GLU A 310 -17.79 -15.00 9.80
CA GLU A 310 -17.10 -14.18 8.81
C GLU A 310 -15.62 -14.01 9.17
N THR A 311 -15.31 -13.69 10.42
CA THR A 311 -13.92 -13.52 10.89
C THR A 311 -13.09 -14.79 10.65
N LEU A 312 -13.67 -15.97 10.92
CA LEU A 312 -13.03 -17.25 10.61
C LEU A 312 -12.82 -17.45 9.11
N GLY A 313 -13.81 -17.10 8.29
CA GLY A 313 -13.71 -17.18 6.82
C GLY A 313 -12.63 -16.27 6.27
N ASP A 314 -12.51 -15.06 6.81
CA ASP A 314 -11.50 -14.07 6.46
C ASP A 314 -10.07 -14.55 6.76
N LEU A 315 -9.85 -15.22 7.92
CA LEU A 315 -8.56 -15.82 8.24
C LEU A 315 -8.16 -16.90 7.21
N TYR A 316 -9.07 -17.84 6.89
CA TYR A 316 -8.80 -18.87 5.88
C TYR A 316 -8.59 -18.28 4.48
N ARG A 317 -9.40 -17.28 4.09
CA ARG A 317 -9.24 -16.57 2.82
C ARG A 317 -7.86 -15.92 2.73
N ASN A 318 -7.45 -15.19 3.77
CA ASN A 318 -6.15 -14.51 3.78
C ASN A 318 -5.01 -15.52 3.68
N HIS A 319 -5.10 -16.65 4.38
CA HIS A 319 -4.10 -17.73 4.31
C HIS A 319 -4.08 -18.40 2.92
N TYR A 320 -5.24 -18.62 2.31
CA TYR A 320 -5.35 -19.10 0.93
C TYR A 320 -4.74 -18.14 -0.09
N ILE A 321 -5.04 -16.84 -0.01
CA ILE A 321 -4.50 -15.83 -0.93
C ILE A 321 -2.97 -15.83 -0.86
N LYS A 322 -2.42 -15.89 0.36
CA LYS A 322 -0.98 -15.87 0.62
C LYS A 322 -0.28 -17.15 0.19
N ASN A 323 -0.80 -18.32 0.57
CA ASN A 323 -0.09 -19.60 0.41
C ASN A 323 -0.57 -20.43 -0.78
N ARG A 324 -1.66 -20.02 -1.45
CA ARG A 324 -2.31 -20.72 -2.56
C ARG A 324 -2.68 -22.18 -2.25
N LEU A 325 -2.98 -22.47 -0.98
CA LEU A 325 -3.35 -23.81 -0.53
C LEU A 325 -4.84 -24.07 -0.79
N GLN A 326 -5.13 -24.89 -1.80
CA GLN A 326 -6.50 -25.20 -2.27
C GLN A 326 -7.48 -25.51 -1.12
N LYS A 327 -7.08 -26.35 -0.16
CA LYS A 327 -7.91 -26.78 0.97
C LYS A 327 -8.39 -25.61 1.83
N GLU A 328 -7.58 -24.58 1.99
CA GLU A 328 -7.92 -23.41 2.81
C GLU A 328 -8.92 -22.51 2.10
N GLY A 329 -8.81 -22.40 0.78
CA GLY A 329 -9.80 -21.69 -0.03
C GLY A 329 -11.14 -22.41 -0.02
N GLU A 330 -11.15 -23.75 -0.12
CA GLU A 330 -12.37 -24.56 0.02
C GLU A 330 -13.01 -24.40 1.41
N GLU A 331 -12.21 -24.39 2.48
CA GLU A 331 -12.71 -24.15 3.84
C GLU A 331 -13.28 -22.74 3.99
N ALA A 332 -12.61 -21.70 3.48
CA ALA A 332 -13.12 -20.33 3.47
C ALA A 332 -14.48 -20.23 2.75
N LEU A 333 -14.63 -20.87 1.60
CA LEU A 333 -15.90 -20.92 0.86
C LEU A 333 -17.03 -21.54 1.69
N GLU A 334 -16.77 -22.69 2.32
CA GLU A 334 -17.77 -23.36 3.16
C GLU A 334 -18.12 -22.56 4.42
N ILE A 335 -17.15 -21.84 5.00
CA ILE A 335 -17.40 -20.95 6.13
C ILE A 335 -18.26 -19.76 5.70
N TYR A 336 -17.95 -19.10 4.58
CA TYR A 336 -18.78 -17.98 4.10
C TYR A 336 -20.20 -18.42 3.74
N LYS A 337 -20.40 -19.64 3.22
CA LYS A 337 -21.74 -20.21 3.01
C LYS A 337 -22.51 -20.33 4.32
N LYS A 338 -21.87 -20.82 5.39
CA LYS A 338 -22.48 -20.88 6.73
C LYS A 338 -22.76 -19.49 7.31
N ALA A 339 -21.84 -18.54 7.14
CA ALA A 339 -22.02 -17.15 7.58
C ALA A 339 -23.22 -16.50 6.86
N TYR A 340 -23.35 -16.71 5.55
CA TYR A 340 -24.50 -16.27 4.77
C TYR A 340 -25.82 -16.89 5.27
N GLU A 341 -25.86 -18.21 5.49
CA GLU A 341 -27.05 -18.88 6.01
C GLU A 341 -27.44 -18.35 7.41
N LEU A 342 -26.45 -18.11 8.28
CA LEU A 342 -26.67 -17.50 9.58
C LEU A 342 -27.25 -16.09 9.44
N ALA A 343 -26.64 -15.24 8.62
CA ALA A 343 -27.10 -13.86 8.39
C ALA A 343 -28.55 -13.81 7.88
N VAL A 344 -28.92 -14.71 6.95
CA VAL A 344 -30.31 -14.84 6.48
C VAL A 344 -31.24 -15.24 7.63
N ASN A 345 -30.84 -16.18 8.47
CA ASN A 345 -31.66 -16.66 9.59
C ASN A 345 -31.78 -15.66 10.74
N THR A 346 -30.78 -14.79 10.94
CA THR A 346 -30.76 -13.75 11.96
C THR A 346 -31.27 -12.41 11.46
N GLU A 347 -31.69 -12.32 10.19
CA GLU A 347 -32.15 -11.09 9.53
C GLU A 347 -31.09 -9.96 9.55
N ASP A 348 -29.81 -10.34 9.51
CA ASP A 348 -28.71 -9.38 9.38
C ASP A 348 -28.53 -9.01 7.91
N GLU A 349 -29.27 -7.97 7.49
CA GLU A 349 -29.32 -7.54 6.08
C GLU A 349 -27.94 -7.19 5.50
N GLU A 350 -27.06 -6.58 6.30
CA GLU A 350 -25.71 -6.21 5.87
C GLU A 350 -24.84 -7.45 5.68
N GLN A 351 -24.85 -8.36 6.66
CA GLN A 351 -24.10 -9.61 6.57
C GLN A 351 -24.59 -10.55 5.46
N VAL A 352 -25.87 -10.47 5.06
CA VAL A 352 -26.41 -11.23 3.93
C VAL A 352 -25.70 -10.87 2.62
N PHE A 353 -25.57 -9.58 2.30
CA PHE A 353 -24.98 -9.18 1.02
C PHE A 353 -23.45 -9.23 1.02
N THR A 354 -22.79 -8.94 2.15
CA THR A 354 -21.32 -9.02 2.27
C THR A 354 -20.84 -10.46 2.16
N ASN A 355 -21.49 -11.42 2.84
CA ASN A 355 -21.10 -12.83 2.74
C ASN A 355 -21.44 -13.43 1.37
N ALA A 356 -22.57 -13.04 0.76
CA ALA A 356 -22.91 -13.50 -0.59
C ALA A 356 -21.85 -13.10 -1.65
N VAL A 357 -21.33 -11.87 -1.61
CA VAL A 357 -20.29 -11.46 -2.56
C VAL A 357 -18.94 -12.12 -2.25
N LYS A 358 -18.62 -12.40 -0.98
CA LYS A 358 -17.44 -13.20 -0.59
C LYS A 358 -17.50 -14.64 -1.09
N ILE A 359 -18.69 -15.26 -1.09
CA ILE A 359 -18.91 -16.58 -1.70
C ILE A 359 -18.62 -16.51 -3.22
N ALA A 360 -19.15 -15.50 -3.92
CA ALA A 360 -18.88 -15.30 -5.33
C ALA A 360 -17.38 -15.12 -5.61
N PHE A 361 -16.67 -14.37 -4.76
CA PHE A 361 -15.23 -14.22 -4.81
C PHE A 361 -14.50 -15.56 -4.70
N MET A 362 -14.81 -16.36 -3.69
CA MET A 362 -14.15 -17.65 -3.50
C MET A 362 -14.44 -18.64 -4.63
N LEU A 363 -15.69 -18.68 -5.14
CA LEU A 363 -16.05 -19.50 -6.29
C LEU A 363 -15.27 -19.11 -7.55
N ALA A 364 -15.05 -17.81 -7.77
CA ALA A 364 -14.22 -17.32 -8.87
C ALA A 364 -12.74 -17.69 -8.67
N LYS A 365 -12.19 -17.45 -7.48
CA LYS A 365 -10.77 -17.68 -7.17
C LYS A 365 -10.35 -19.14 -7.19
N LEU A 366 -11.27 -20.06 -6.90
CA LEU A 366 -11.02 -21.50 -6.94
C LEU A 366 -11.35 -22.11 -8.32
N ASP A 367 -11.72 -21.29 -9.32
CA ASP A 367 -12.22 -21.69 -10.64
C ASP A 367 -13.30 -22.79 -10.55
N LEU A 368 -14.25 -22.59 -9.63
CA LEU A 368 -15.36 -23.50 -9.39
C LEU A 368 -16.57 -23.12 -10.27
N ASN A 369 -17.77 -23.48 -9.83
CA ASN A 369 -19.00 -23.35 -10.60
C ASN A 369 -19.36 -21.88 -10.94
N LYS A 370 -19.04 -21.44 -12.16
CA LYS A 370 -19.35 -20.09 -12.67
C LYS A 370 -20.85 -19.75 -12.69
N LYS A 371 -21.74 -20.75 -12.66
CA LYS A 371 -23.18 -20.52 -12.52
C LYS A 371 -23.51 -20.11 -11.09
N GLU A 372 -23.06 -20.89 -10.12
CA GLU A 372 -23.25 -20.63 -8.69
C GLU A 372 -22.61 -19.29 -8.27
N MET A 373 -21.42 -18.98 -8.80
CA MET A 373 -20.77 -17.68 -8.62
C MET A 373 -21.70 -16.51 -9.01
N ARG A 374 -22.35 -16.59 -10.17
CA ARG A 374 -23.27 -15.56 -10.66
C ARG A 374 -24.58 -15.53 -9.87
N GLU A 375 -25.04 -16.67 -9.38
CA GLU A 375 -26.21 -16.74 -8.49
C GLU A 375 -25.96 -15.99 -7.19
N TYR A 376 -24.82 -16.23 -6.53
CA TYR A 376 -24.46 -15.50 -5.31
C TYR A 376 -24.17 -14.01 -5.57
N ALA A 377 -23.55 -13.66 -6.69
CA ALA A 377 -23.38 -12.26 -7.07
C ALA A 377 -24.72 -11.53 -7.27
N LEU A 378 -25.70 -12.20 -7.89
CA LEU A 378 -27.05 -11.65 -8.05
C LEU A 378 -27.78 -11.53 -6.70
N LEU A 379 -27.63 -12.51 -5.81
CA LEU A 379 -28.17 -12.44 -4.45
C LEU A 379 -27.59 -11.25 -3.68
N ALA A 380 -26.27 -11.07 -3.73
CA ALA A 380 -25.58 -9.96 -3.10
C ALA A 380 -26.06 -8.61 -3.65
N MET A 381 -26.10 -8.47 -4.98
CA MET A 381 -26.60 -7.26 -5.65
C MET A 381 -28.04 -6.92 -5.24
N THR A 382 -28.93 -7.92 -5.25
CA THR A 382 -30.35 -7.73 -4.94
C THR A 382 -30.57 -7.37 -3.47
N ALA A 383 -29.81 -7.99 -2.56
CA ALA A 383 -29.89 -7.70 -1.13
C ALA A 383 -29.33 -6.31 -0.81
N ALA A 384 -28.17 -5.95 -1.38
CA ALA A 384 -27.57 -4.63 -1.24
C ALA A 384 -28.46 -3.50 -1.80
N ASP A 385 -29.12 -3.71 -2.96
CA ASP A 385 -30.05 -2.73 -3.55
C ASP A 385 -31.27 -2.47 -2.66
N LYS A 386 -31.76 -3.51 -1.98
CA LYS A 386 -32.88 -3.42 -1.03
C LYS A 386 -32.50 -2.80 0.30
N TYR A 387 -31.22 -2.85 0.68
CA TYR A 387 -30.75 -2.32 1.96
C TYR A 387 -30.98 -0.81 2.02
N VAL A 388 -31.73 -0.39 3.04
CA VAL A 388 -32.28 0.97 3.13
C VAL A 388 -31.20 2.01 3.44
N TYR A 389 -30.15 1.60 4.14
CA TYR A 389 -29.09 2.51 4.55
C TYR A 389 -28.00 2.60 3.48
N ASP A 390 -27.57 3.82 3.20
CA ASP A 390 -26.40 4.06 2.36
C ASP A 390 -25.14 3.80 3.18
N SER A 391 -24.54 2.62 2.97
CA SER A 391 -23.29 2.22 3.61
C SER A 391 -22.22 1.91 2.56
N VAL A 392 -20.95 2.08 2.93
CA VAL A 392 -19.83 1.73 2.05
C VAL A 392 -19.86 0.23 1.67
N PRO A 393 -20.12 -0.72 2.60
CA PRO A 393 -20.28 -2.14 2.26
C PRO A 393 -21.33 -2.41 1.18
N LYS A 394 -22.46 -1.70 1.19
CA LYS A 394 -23.49 -1.79 0.14
C LYS A 394 -22.92 -1.46 -1.23
N PHE A 395 -22.30 -0.30 -1.40
CA PHE A 395 -21.78 0.13 -2.70
C PHE A 395 -20.62 -0.72 -3.19
N VAL A 396 -19.73 -1.16 -2.30
CA VAL A 396 -18.66 -2.11 -2.65
C VAL A 396 -19.25 -3.44 -3.13
N THR A 397 -20.23 -3.97 -2.41
CA THR A 397 -20.89 -5.22 -2.77
C THR A 397 -21.54 -5.12 -4.14
N MET A 398 -22.24 -4.03 -4.43
CA MET A 398 -22.83 -3.80 -5.74
C MET A 398 -21.74 -3.68 -6.83
N ALA A 399 -20.67 -2.95 -6.55
CA ALA A 399 -19.57 -2.77 -7.50
C ALA A 399 -18.89 -4.09 -7.87
N GLU A 400 -18.59 -4.93 -6.87
CA GLU A 400 -17.96 -6.24 -7.05
C GLU A 400 -18.92 -7.25 -7.69
N ALA A 401 -20.18 -7.31 -7.23
CA ALA A 401 -21.23 -8.14 -7.81
C ALA A 401 -21.42 -7.89 -9.31
N SER A 402 -21.43 -6.61 -9.72
CA SER A 402 -21.51 -6.19 -11.11
C SER A 402 -20.39 -6.79 -11.98
N ILE A 403 -19.16 -6.94 -11.47
CA ILE A 403 -18.06 -7.55 -12.22
C ILE A 403 -18.37 -9.03 -12.52
N TYR A 404 -18.80 -9.80 -11.52
CA TYR A 404 -19.15 -11.22 -11.71
C TYR A 404 -20.34 -11.42 -12.67
N LEU A 405 -21.24 -10.44 -12.73
CA LEU A 405 -22.40 -10.43 -13.62
C LEU A 405 -22.08 -9.92 -15.03
N GLY A 406 -20.87 -9.42 -15.27
CA GLY A 406 -20.45 -8.86 -16.55
C GLY A 406 -20.95 -7.43 -16.81
N ASP A 407 -21.47 -6.75 -15.79
CA ASP A 407 -21.96 -5.37 -15.85
C ASP A 407 -20.86 -4.38 -15.43
N LEU A 408 -19.89 -4.16 -16.31
CA LEU A 408 -18.75 -3.28 -16.01
C LEU A 408 -19.16 -1.81 -15.81
N GLU A 409 -20.22 -1.35 -16.49
CA GLU A 409 -20.70 0.03 -16.34
C GLU A 409 -21.42 0.24 -15.01
N GLY A 410 -22.21 -0.74 -14.55
CA GLY A 410 -22.74 -0.75 -13.18
C GLY A 410 -21.63 -0.75 -12.15
N SER A 411 -20.59 -1.57 -12.35
CA SER A 411 -19.41 -1.61 -11.47
C SER A 411 -18.75 -0.24 -11.35
N LYS A 412 -18.49 0.44 -12.48
CA LYS A 412 -17.93 1.80 -12.50
C LYS A 412 -18.77 2.78 -11.71
N LYS A 413 -20.08 2.77 -11.92
CA LYS A 413 -21.01 3.67 -11.21
C LYS A 413 -20.93 3.49 -9.70
N HIS A 414 -20.86 2.24 -9.23
CA HIS A 414 -20.80 1.96 -7.80
C HIS A 414 -19.43 2.27 -7.20
N TYR A 415 -18.32 1.99 -7.89
CA TYR A 415 -16.98 2.37 -7.42
C TYR A 415 -16.78 3.89 -7.37
N ALA A 416 -17.41 4.67 -8.24
CA ALA A 416 -17.41 6.13 -8.13
C ALA A 416 -18.08 6.62 -6.83
N VAL A 417 -19.07 5.88 -6.31
CA VAL A 417 -19.68 6.19 -5.00
C VAL A 417 -18.77 5.74 -3.85
N VAL A 418 -18.06 4.63 -4.01
CA VAL A 418 -17.05 4.18 -3.02
C VAL A 418 -15.92 5.20 -2.93
N ASP A 419 -15.50 5.77 -4.06
CA ASP A 419 -14.46 6.81 -4.14
C ASP A 419 -14.81 8.04 -3.31
N ASP A 420 -16.01 8.59 -3.50
CA ASP A 420 -16.51 9.76 -2.76
C ASP A 420 -16.65 9.52 -1.25
N LYS A 421 -16.95 8.28 -0.83
CA LYS A 421 -17.31 7.94 0.56
C LYS A 421 -16.20 7.33 1.39
N SER A 422 -15.07 6.96 0.80
CA SER A 422 -14.08 6.09 1.45
C SER A 422 -12.70 6.69 1.49
N GLY A 423 -11.99 6.46 2.60
CA GLY A 423 -10.56 6.74 2.68
C GLY A 423 -9.75 5.85 1.73
N ILE A 424 -8.61 6.35 1.29
CA ILE A 424 -7.72 5.72 0.32
C ILE A 424 -7.34 4.27 0.68
N ARG A 425 -7.08 3.91 1.95
CA ARG A 425 -6.79 2.51 2.33
C ARG A 425 -7.93 1.57 2.02
N PHE A 426 -9.17 2.01 2.24
CA PHE A 426 -10.33 1.20 1.91
C PHE A 426 -10.53 1.11 0.39
N LYS A 427 -10.31 2.21 -0.34
CA LYS A 427 -10.35 2.22 -1.82
C LYS A 427 -9.30 1.28 -2.43
N MET A 428 -8.08 1.28 -1.91
CA MET A 428 -7.01 0.39 -2.37
C MET A 428 -7.34 -1.10 -2.12
N LYS A 429 -7.92 -1.45 -0.96
CA LYS A 429 -8.43 -2.81 -0.72
C LYS A 429 -9.51 -3.19 -1.73
N CYS A 430 -10.38 -2.25 -2.10
CA CYS A 430 -11.37 -2.46 -3.14
C CYS A 430 -10.71 -2.64 -4.52
N TYR A 431 -9.69 -1.84 -4.85
CA TYR A 431 -8.91 -1.96 -6.08
C TYR A 431 -8.27 -3.34 -6.22
N GLU A 432 -7.54 -3.80 -5.19
CA GLU A 432 -6.88 -5.11 -5.19
C GLU A 432 -7.87 -6.24 -5.46
N ARG A 433 -9.02 -6.23 -4.76
CA ARG A 433 -10.08 -7.22 -4.99
C ARG A 433 -10.65 -7.10 -6.40
N ALA A 434 -11.01 -5.90 -6.84
CA ALA A 434 -11.60 -5.65 -8.16
C ALA A 434 -10.70 -6.12 -9.31
N VAL A 435 -9.42 -5.77 -9.26
CA VAL A 435 -8.41 -6.21 -10.23
C VAL A 435 -8.25 -7.73 -10.19
N LEU A 436 -8.16 -8.31 -8.99
CA LEU A 436 -8.02 -9.76 -8.84
C LEU A 436 -9.23 -10.51 -9.43
N ILE A 437 -10.45 -10.01 -9.19
CA ILE A 437 -11.69 -10.56 -9.73
C ILE A 437 -11.70 -10.40 -11.26
N TYR A 438 -11.45 -9.19 -11.76
CA TYR A 438 -11.50 -8.89 -13.18
C TYR A 438 -10.48 -9.71 -13.97
N ASN A 439 -9.23 -9.80 -13.50
CA ASN A 439 -8.19 -10.62 -14.12
C ASN A 439 -8.57 -12.10 -14.15
N THR A 440 -9.18 -12.61 -13.07
CA THR A 440 -9.63 -14.01 -12.99
C THR A 440 -10.74 -14.32 -14.02
N LEU A 441 -11.63 -13.38 -14.30
CA LEU A 441 -12.81 -13.61 -15.15
C LEU A 441 -12.60 -13.25 -16.62
N PHE A 442 -11.86 -12.18 -16.89
CA PHE A 442 -11.77 -11.57 -18.23
C PHE A 442 -10.42 -11.79 -18.91
N ASP A 443 -9.38 -12.20 -18.17
CA ASP A 443 -8.00 -12.39 -18.65
C ASP A 443 -7.57 -11.28 -19.64
N PRO A 444 -7.52 -10.02 -19.19
CA PRO A 444 -7.19 -8.90 -20.05
C PRO A 444 -5.71 -9.01 -20.48
N ARG A 445 -5.48 -9.54 -21.68
CA ARG A 445 -4.14 -9.68 -22.29
C ARG A 445 -3.45 -8.34 -22.60
N ASN A 446 -4.02 -7.21 -22.21
CA ASN A 446 -3.55 -5.86 -22.53
C ASN A 446 -3.43 -5.02 -21.26
N ALA A 447 -2.24 -4.46 -21.04
CA ALA A 447 -1.96 -3.54 -19.94
C ALA A 447 -2.71 -2.18 -20.03
N LYS A 448 -3.46 -1.93 -21.11
CA LYS A 448 -4.33 -0.75 -21.30
C LYS A 448 -5.81 -1.12 -21.36
N ASP A 449 -6.22 -2.14 -20.60
CA ASP A 449 -7.64 -2.47 -20.49
C ASP A 449 -8.42 -1.26 -19.90
N PRO A 450 -9.50 -0.79 -20.55
CA PRO A 450 -10.21 0.41 -20.11
C PRO A 450 -10.84 0.29 -18.72
N PHE A 451 -11.20 -0.92 -18.28
CA PHE A 451 -11.77 -1.14 -16.96
C PHE A 451 -10.69 -1.13 -15.88
N LEU A 452 -9.54 -1.76 -16.14
CA LEU A 452 -8.39 -1.68 -15.22
C LEU A 452 -7.89 -0.24 -15.06
N LEU A 453 -7.80 0.53 -16.14
CA LEU A 453 -7.43 1.95 -16.08
C LEU A 453 -8.43 2.76 -15.25
N PHE A 454 -9.74 2.51 -15.42
CA PHE A 454 -10.76 3.15 -14.60
C PHE A 454 -10.56 2.82 -13.11
N LEU A 455 -10.33 1.55 -12.76
CA LEU A 455 -10.10 1.15 -11.36
C LEU A 455 -8.87 1.85 -10.78
N GLU A 456 -7.78 1.93 -11.55
CA GLU A 456 -6.55 2.65 -11.17
C GLU A 456 -6.86 4.13 -10.91
N GLU A 457 -7.50 4.81 -11.87
CA GLU A 457 -7.83 6.24 -11.81
C GLU A 457 -8.88 6.61 -10.75
N THR A 458 -9.69 5.65 -10.29
CA THR A 458 -10.80 5.90 -9.34
C THR A 458 -10.46 5.47 -7.92
N LEU A 459 -9.69 4.40 -7.75
CA LEU A 459 -9.48 3.79 -6.42
C LEU A 459 -8.04 3.94 -5.90
N LEU A 460 -7.08 4.38 -6.73
CA LEU A 460 -5.70 4.67 -6.32
C LEU A 460 -5.37 6.16 -6.29
N THR A 461 -6.35 7.03 -6.50
CA THR A 461 -6.27 8.50 -6.33
C THR A 461 -6.96 8.89 -5.04
#